data_AF-A0AA35QYG1-F1
#
_entry.id   AF-A0AA35QYG1-F1
#
_cell.length_a   1.000
_cell.length_b   1.000
_cell.length_c   1.000
_cell.angle_alpha   90.00
_cell.angle_beta   90.00
_cell.angle_gamma   90.00
#
_symmetry.space_group_name_H-M   'P 1'
#
loop_
_entity.id
_entity.type
_entity.pdbx_description
1 polymer ?
#
loop_
_entity_poly.entity_id
_entity_poly.type
_entity_poly.pdbx_seq_one_letter_code
_entity_poly.pdbx_strand_id
1 'polypeptide(L)'
;MGQDNPDLLSDSANDSETPSSKVLTQYAVLGRYDFVIITEAEDNQSAARLSLDLGVRAGLNIETLPALPIGVLSDEEHTSMLRDVAVALAVPDGPDESGQEGDDSWRLPDEPD
;
A
#
# COMPACT_ATOMS: atom_id res chain seq x y z
N MET A 1 -8.71 4.58 -25.33
CA MET A 1 -8.08 5.86 -24.94
C MET A 1 -8.38 6.05 -23.47
N GLY A 2 -7.48 5.59 -22.59
CA GLY A 2 -7.61 5.81 -21.15
C GLY A 2 -7.47 7.30 -20.89
N GLN A 3 -8.38 7.86 -20.11
CA GLN A 3 -8.27 9.23 -19.65
C GLN A 3 -7.17 9.26 -18.59
N ASP A 4 -5.99 9.78 -18.97
CA ASP A 4 -4.99 10.25 -18.02
C ASP A 4 -5.58 11.46 -17.28
N ASN A 5 -6.45 11.21 -16.31
CA ASN A 5 -7.00 12.27 -15.48
C ASN A 5 -6.06 12.43 -14.26
N PRO A 6 -5.19 13.47 -14.25
CA PRO A 6 -4.18 13.64 -13.21
C PRO A 6 -4.81 13.85 -11.82
N ASP A 7 -6.08 14.26 -11.79
CA ASP A 7 -6.85 14.49 -10.58
C ASP A 7 -7.42 13.20 -9.97
N LEU A 8 -7.39 12.04 -10.65
CA LEU A 8 -7.98 10.79 -10.14
C LEU A 8 -7.44 10.37 -8.78
N LEU A 9 -6.14 10.57 -8.54
CA LEU A 9 -5.55 10.25 -7.24
C LEU A 9 -6.06 11.19 -6.15
N SER A 10 -6.07 12.50 -6.44
CA SER A 10 -6.59 13.51 -5.53
C SER A 10 -8.07 13.30 -5.24
N ASP A 11 -8.87 13.01 -6.26
CA ASP A 11 -10.30 12.72 -6.13
C ASP A 11 -10.51 11.44 -5.32
N SER A 12 -9.79 10.36 -5.64
CA SER A 12 -9.91 9.09 -4.91
C SER A 12 -9.48 9.21 -3.45
N ALA A 13 -8.44 10.00 -3.16
CA ALA A 13 -7.96 10.25 -1.80
C ALA A 13 -8.91 11.12 -0.98
N ASN A 14 -9.59 12.09 -1.61
CA ASN A 14 -10.57 12.93 -0.93
C ASN A 14 -11.94 12.24 -0.79
N ASP A 15 -12.29 11.34 -1.73
CA ASP A 15 -13.56 10.61 -1.80
C ASP A 15 -13.48 9.19 -1.20
N SER A 16 -12.34 8.82 -0.58
CA SER A 16 -12.22 7.54 0.10
C SER A 16 -13.04 7.56 1.39
N GLU A 17 -14.30 7.15 1.29
CA GLU A 17 -15.23 7.05 2.43
C GLU A 17 -14.95 5.79 3.25
N THR A 18 -14.00 5.88 4.18
CA THR A 18 -13.84 4.88 5.24
C THR A 18 -14.10 5.55 6.59
N PRO A 19 -15.06 5.06 7.40
CA PRO A 19 -15.42 5.73 8.65
C PRO A 19 -14.26 5.78 9.66
N SER A 20 -13.30 4.87 9.54
CA SER A 20 -12.16 4.69 10.45
C SER A 20 -10.82 5.18 9.89
N SER A 21 -10.81 5.85 8.74
CA SER A 21 -9.57 6.41 8.18
C SER A 21 -9.79 7.64 7.30
N LYS A 22 -8.81 8.54 7.33
CA LYS A 22 -8.86 9.83 6.66
C LYS A 22 -7.53 10.18 6.02
N VAL A 23 -7.54 10.66 4.78
CA VAL A 23 -6.37 11.25 4.15
C VAL A 23 -6.11 12.64 4.75
N LEU A 24 -4.91 12.85 5.28
CA LEU A 24 -4.48 14.12 5.85
C LEU A 24 -3.83 15.01 4.80
N THR A 25 -2.94 14.43 4.00
CA THR A 25 -2.22 15.13 2.94
C THR A 25 -1.60 14.15 1.95
N GLN A 26 -1.27 14.64 0.77
CA GLN A 26 -0.65 13.88 -0.30
C GLN A 26 0.43 14.74 -0.97
N TYR A 27 1.51 14.09 -1.39
CA TYR A 27 2.62 14.74 -2.07
C TYR A 27 3.01 13.93 -3.30
N ALA A 28 3.28 14.63 -4.41
CA ALA A 28 4.08 14.07 -5.49
C ALA A 28 5.55 14.13 -5.10
N VAL A 29 6.27 13.02 -5.25
CA VAL A 29 7.67 12.89 -4.85
C VAL A 29 8.54 12.50 -6.04
N LEU A 30 9.75 13.04 -6.10
CA LEU A 30 10.72 12.76 -7.15
C LEU A 30 11.74 11.74 -6.61
N GLY A 31 11.32 10.47 -6.52
CA GLY A 31 12.13 9.41 -5.91
C GLY A 31 11.73 8.02 -6.38
N ARG A 32 11.90 7.03 -5.49
CA ARG A 32 11.52 5.63 -5.74
C ARG A 32 10.01 5.46 -5.91
N TYR A 33 9.24 6.27 -5.20
CA TYR A 33 7.79 6.31 -5.28
C TYR A 33 7.39 7.59 -6.02
N ASP A 34 6.23 7.56 -6.66
CA ASP A 34 5.66 8.73 -7.33
C ASP A 34 4.83 9.60 -6.37
N PHE A 35 4.22 8.97 -5.37
CA PHE A 35 3.33 9.62 -4.41
C PHE A 35 3.59 9.16 -2.97
N VAL A 36 3.39 10.07 -2.03
CA VAL A 36 3.31 9.79 -0.58
C VAL A 36 1.99 10.32 -0.07
N ILE A 37 1.20 9.46 0.57
CA ILE A 37 -0.09 9.80 1.15
C ILE A 37 0.02 9.59 2.66
N ILE A 38 -0.24 10.65 3.42
CA ILE A 38 -0.28 10.59 4.88
C ILE A 38 -1.74 10.47 5.30
N THR A 39 -2.04 9.42 6.06
CA THR A 39 -3.41 9.11 6.50
C THR A 39 -3.45 8.94 8.02
N GLU A 40 -4.60 9.29 8.59
CA GLU A 40 -4.97 8.92 9.95
C GLU A 40 -5.88 7.71 9.87
N ALA A 41 -5.67 6.72 10.73
CA ALA A 41 -6.52 5.54 10.83
C ALA A 41 -6.62 5.08 12.28
N GLU A 42 -7.78 4.54 12.67
CA GLU A 42 -7.98 3.99 14.01
C GLU A 42 -7.04 2.81 14.31
N ASP A 43 -6.76 2.00 13.28
CA ASP A 43 -5.92 0.81 13.36
C ASP A 43 -5.30 0.46 11.99
N ASN A 44 -4.33 -0.47 11.98
CA ASN A 44 -3.62 -0.88 10.76
C ASN A 44 -4.53 -1.54 9.70
N GLN A 45 -5.59 -2.25 10.11
CA GLN A 45 -6.55 -2.86 9.17
C GLN A 45 -7.38 -1.77 8.48
N SER A 46 -7.74 -0.71 9.20
CA SER A 46 -8.42 0.46 8.62
C SER A 46 -7.53 1.15 7.58
N ALA A 47 -6.23 1.34 7.88
CA ALA A 47 -5.26 1.86 6.91
C ALA A 47 -5.09 0.94 5.68
N ALA A 48 -5.03 -0.38 5.89
CA ALA A 48 -4.92 -1.36 4.79
C ALA A 48 -6.15 -1.36 3.88
N ARG A 49 -7.36 -1.20 4.42
CA ARG A 49 -8.59 -1.08 3.64
C ARG A 49 -8.60 0.19 2.79
N LEU A 50 -8.18 1.31 3.36
CA LEU A 50 -8.03 2.57 2.63
C LEU A 50 -7.01 2.42 1.48
N SER A 51 -5.87 1.80 1.76
CA SER A 51 -4.85 1.49 0.75
C SER A 51 -5.40 0.64 -0.40
N LEU A 52 -6.18 -0.41 -0.09
CA LEU A 52 -6.80 -1.26 -1.11
C LEU A 52 -7.81 -0.48 -1.97
N ASP A 53 -8.67 0.34 -1.36
CA ASP A 53 -9.67 1.13 -2.09
C ASP A 53 -9.00 2.13 -3.04
N LEU A 54 -7.97 2.84 -2.56
CA LEU A 54 -7.18 3.76 -3.37
C LEU A 54 -6.47 3.03 -4.52
N GLY A 55 -5.86 1.87 -4.24
CA GLY A 55 -5.18 1.08 -5.26
C GLY A 55 -6.12 0.60 -6.37
N VAL A 56 -7.31 0.11 -6.01
CA VAL A 56 -8.32 -0.35 -6.98
C VAL A 56 -8.89 0.80 -7.81
N ARG A 57 -9.18 1.95 -7.19
CA ARG A 57 -9.79 3.10 -7.89
C ARG A 57 -8.79 3.83 -8.79
N ALA A 58 -7.58 4.08 -8.29
CA ALA A 58 -6.56 4.84 -9.00
C ALA A 58 -5.59 3.97 -9.82
N GLY A 59 -5.69 2.63 -9.73
CA GLY A 59 -4.80 1.71 -10.42
C GLY A 59 -3.36 1.78 -9.90
N LEU A 60 -3.19 1.99 -8.59
CA LEU A 60 -1.89 2.20 -7.96
C LEU A 60 -1.42 0.95 -7.20
N ASN A 61 -0.10 0.70 -7.27
CA ASN A 61 0.57 -0.21 -6.35
C ASN A 61 0.96 0.58 -5.10
N ILE A 62 0.29 0.31 -3.99
CA ILE A 62 0.46 1.07 -2.74
C ILE A 62 1.19 0.22 -1.70
N GLU A 63 2.25 0.78 -1.14
CA GLU A 63 2.92 0.26 0.05
C GLU A 63 2.44 1.06 1.28
N THR A 64 1.95 0.35 2.30
CA THR A 64 1.40 0.99 3.51
C THR A 64 2.37 0.82 4.67
N LEU A 65 2.90 1.94 5.16
CA LEU A 65 3.86 1.98 6.26
C LEU A 65 3.21 2.66 7.48
N PRO A 66 3.06 1.97 8.62
CA PRO A 66 2.54 2.61 9.82
C PRO A 66 3.58 3.56 10.41
N ALA A 67 3.12 4.76 10.75
CA ALA A 67 3.95 5.77 11.38
C ALA A 67 3.90 5.63 12.90
N LEU A 68 5.05 5.69 13.55
CA LEU A 68 5.17 5.74 15.00
C LEU A 68 5.64 7.14 15.42
N PRO A 69 5.09 7.72 16.50
CA PRO A 69 5.58 9.00 17.00
C PRO A 69 7.06 8.91 17.37
N ILE A 70 7.84 9.95 17.05
CA ILE A 70 9.29 9.95 17.32
C ILE A 70 9.61 9.74 18.81
N GLY A 71 8.74 10.21 19.72
CA GLY A 71 8.92 10.03 21.17
C GLY A 71 8.90 8.58 21.63
N VAL A 72 8.38 7.64 20.82
CA VAL A 72 8.41 6.20 21.13
C VAL A 72 9.85 5.67 21.04
N LEU A 73 10.74 6.33 20.29
CA LEU A 73 12.14 5.93 20.11
C LEU A 73 13.08 6.46 21.20
N SER A 74 12.66 7.43 22.02
CA SER A 74 13.54 8.07 23.01
C SER A 74 13.70 7.29 24.32
N ASP A 75 12.93 6.23 24.53
CA ASP A 75 13.03 5.36 25.72
C ASP A 75 13.70 4.02 25.37
N GLU A 76 14.83 3.72 26.01
CA GLU A 76 15.64 2.50 25.76
C GLU A 76 14.87 1.18 26.04
N GLU A 77 13.79 1.19 26.83
CA GLU A 77 12.97 -0.01 27.07
C GLU A 77 11.93 -0.28 25.97
N HIS A 78 11.56 0.72 25.15
CA HIS A 78 10.55 0.57 24.09
C HIS A 78 11.10 -0.01 22.78
N THR A 79 12.42 -0.04 22.58
CA THR A 79 13.04 -0.55 21.35
C THR A 79 12.80 -2.05 21.13
N SER A 80 12.56 -2.81 22.20
CA SER A 80 12.16 -4.23 22.10
C SER A 80 10.77 -4.39 21.49
N MET A 81 9.79 -3.57 21.89
CA MET A 81 8.43 -3.64 21.35
C MET A 81 8.36 -3.24 19.87
N LEU A 82 9.25 -2.33 19.45
CA LEU A 82 9.34 -1.89 18.05
C LEU A 82 9.82 -3.01 17.11
N ARG A 83 10.63 -3.95 17.59
CA ARG A 83 11.00 -5.14 16.81
C ARG A 83 9.80 -6.04 16.59
N ASP A 84 8.99 -6.26 17.61
CA ASP A 84 7.79 -7.09 17.49
C ASP A 84 6.79 -6.48 16.50
N VAL A 85 6.63 -5.15 16.53
CA VAL A 85 5.80 -4.40 15.58
C VAL A 85 6.34 -4.50 14.15
N ALA A 86 7.64 -4.27 13.94
CA ALA A 86 8.27 -4.35 12.62
C ALA A 86 8.15 -5.76 12.01
N VAL A 87 8.28 -6.82 12.82
CA VAL A 87 8.09 -8.20 12.37
C VAL A 87 6.64 -8.49 12.00
N ALA A 88 5.66 -7.97 12.76
CA ALA A 88 4.24 -8.15 12.47
C ALA A 88 3.77 -7.43 11.20
N LEU A 89 4.50 -6.38 10.79
CA LEU A 89 4.19 -5.55 9.63
C LEU A 89 5.01 -5.91 8.39
N ALA A 90 6.07 -6.71 8.56
CA ALA A 90 6.79 -7.26 7.43
C ALA A 90 5.80 -8.10 6.62
N VAL A 91 5.34 -7.55 5.49
CA VAL A 91 4.86 -8.37 4.40
C VAL A 91 6.03 -9.31 4.11
N PRO A 92 5.87 -10.65 4.26
CA PRO A 92 6.94 -11.54 3.85
C PRO A 92 7.27 -11.15 2.42
N ASP A 93 8.54 -10.84 2.14
CA ASP A 93 8.99 -10.60 0.77
C ASP A 93 8.26 -11.63 -0.09
N GLY A 94 7.45 -11.14 -1.04
CA GLY A 94 6.71 -12.00 -1.96
C GLY A 94 7.68 -13.05 -2.49
N PRO A 95 7.20 -14.27 -2.81
CA PRO A 95 8.07 -15.41 -3.08
C PRO A 95 9.21 -14.96 -3.97
N ASP A 96 10.43 -15.08 -3.44
CA ASP A 96 11.67 -14.68 -4.08
C ASP A 96 11.62 -15.04 -5.57
N GLU A 97 11.35 -14.04 -6.42
CA GLU A 97 11.33 -14.22 -7.88
C GLU A 97 12.77 -14.32 -8.43
N SER A 98 13.72 -14.82 -7.64
CA SER A 98 15.00 -15.30 -8.13
C SER A 98 14.96 -16.81 -8.38
N GLY A 99 14.43 -17.17 -9.55
CA GLY A 99 14.78 -18.42 -10.22
C GLY A 99 13.76 -19.55 -10.16
N GLN A 100 12.66 -19.39 -10.90
CA GLN A 100 11.98 -20.53 -11.49
C GLN A 100 11.60 -20.19 -12.94
N GLU A 101 12.55 -20.37 -13.87
CA GLU A 101 12.18 -20.70 -15.25
C GLU A 101 11.38 -22.01 -15.18
N GLY A 102 10.06 -21.93 -15.37
CA GLY A 102 9.12 -23.00 -15.08
C GLY A 102 7.86 -22.91 -15.92
N ASP A 103 8.03 -23.25 -17.21
CA ASP A 103 7.00 -23.77 -18.13
C ASP A 103 5.80 -22.86 -18.46
N ASP A 104 5.94 -22.12 -19.56
CA ASP A 104 4.86 -21.50 -20.33
C ASP A 104 3.93 -22.57 -20.96
N SER A 105 3.14 -23.25 -20.14
CA SER A 105 2.06 -24.13 -20.61
C SER A 105 0.68 -23.59 -20.21
N TRP A 106 0.37 -22.36 -20.63
CA TRP A 106 -1.02 -21.91 -20.73
C TRP A 106 -1.62 -22.43 -22.04
N ARG A 107 -2.26 -23.61 -22.00
CA ARG A 107 -3.10 -24.11 -23.10
C ARG A 107 -4.47 -23.42 -23.08
N LEU A 108 -4.81 -22.73 -24.16
CA LEU A 108 -6.18 -22.32 -24.49
C LEU A 108 -7.06 -23.58 -24.64
N PRO A 109 -8.29 -23.61 -24.13
CA PRO A 109 -9.27 -24.60 -24.56
C PRO A 109 -9.67 -24.32 -26.02
N ASP A 110 -9.62 -25.35 -26.87
CA ASP A 110 -10.04 -25.27 -28.27
C ASP A 110 -11.49 -24.76 -28.40
N GLU A 111 -11.69 -23.72 -29.20
CA GLU A 111 -13.03 -23.30 -29.67
C GLU A 111 -13.62 -24.39 -30.58
N PRO A 112 -14.90 -24.77 -30.42
CA PRO A 112 -15.55 -25.71 -31.35
C PRO A 112 -16.01 -25.00 -32.64
N ASP A 113 -15.83 -25.69 -33.78
CA ASP A 113 -16.30 -25.32 -35.13
C ASP A 113 -17.82 -25.09 -35.23
#